data_AF-R7W441-F1
#
_entry.id   AF-R7W441-F1
#
_cell.length_a   1.000
_cell.length_b   1.000
_cell.length_c   1.000
_cell.angle_alpha   90.00
_cell.angle_beta   90.00
_cell.angle_gamma   90.00
#
_symmetry.space_group_name_H-M   'P 1'
#
loop_
_entity.id
_entity.type
_entity.pdbx_description
1 polymer ?
#
loop_
_entity_poly.entity_id
_entity_poly.type
_entity_poly.pdbx_seq_one_letter_code
_entity_poly.pdbx_strand_id
1 'polypeptide(L)'
;MSDAGKASAKLTVQSLFAGGGTDILKGLEKAAKELPRSGANFPAEASAKLTVQSLFAGGGTDILKGLEKAAKVLDSRRHKNVVAGVILLSDGQDNYLWRRSYRDLVPTSLRNSNNDGRSTAPIHTFGFGTDHDPAAMHAVAELTGGSYSFIENEAVVQDAFAQCIGGLLSVTAQQAWIAIACVHPEVRVRAVKSGRYKSRVLADGRAASVDVGELYADEERRFLLFVDVPRVVGAAADEAMTTSLVKVSCTYKDTTTGKSMEVAAEDAVVRRPLEVTVEEPSTEVEVERFRVEALEDIAAPQAAAERGETMRRLRGYWTCARRRRGAIWSATPGAGH
;
A
#
# COMPACT_ATOMS: atom_id res chain seq x y z
N MET A 1 -8.59 29.96 8.00
CA MET A 1 -7.18 29.60 7.73
C MET A 1 -6.38 29.94 8.97
N SER A 2 -6.09 28.95 9.82
CA SER A 2 -5.29 29.14 11.04
C SER A 2 -3.91 28.49 10.89
N ASP A 3 -2.91 29.25 11.29
CA ASP A 3 -1.46 29.02 11.24
C ASP A 3 -0.94 27.89 12.17
N ALA A 4 -1.71 26.81 12.37
CA ALA A 4 -1.40 25.77 13.38
C ALA A 4 -0.71 24.50 12.84
N GLY A 5 -0.26 24.47 11.57
CA GLY A 5 0.13 23.23 10.89
C GLY A 5 1.63 22.99 10.64
N LYS A 6 2.55 23.68 11.31
CA LYS A 6 4.01 23.51 11.08
C LYS A 6 4.67 22.54 12.08
N ALA A 7 4.12 21.34 12.23
CA ALA A 7 4.83 20.26 12.91
C ALA A 7 5.91 19.69 11.98
N SER A 8 7.17 19.80 12.43
CA SER A 8 8.36 19.39 11.68
C SER A 8 8.43 17.87 11.53
N ALA A 9 7.78 17.32 10.51
CA ALA A 9 8.09 15.98 10.02
C ALA A 9 9.48 16.04 9.35
N LYS A 10 10.51 15.62 10.08
CA LYS A 10 11.88 15.55 9.55
C LYS A 10 11.96 14.38 8.58
N LEU A 11 11.69 14.61 7.30
CA LEU A 11 11.88 13.61 6.26
C LEU A 11 13.38 13.41 6.03
N THR A 12 13.85 12.16 6.10
CA THR A 12 15.19 11.81 5.62
C THR A 12 15.00 11.02 4.34
N VAL A 13 15.03 11.73 3.21
CA VAL A 13 15.13 11.10 1.90
C VAL A 13 16.59 10.70 1.73
N GLN A 14 16.84 9.40 1.61
CA GLN A 14 18.14 8.89 1.18
C GLN A 14 17.98 8.30 -0.20
N SER A 15 18.58 8.99 -1.17
CA SER A 15 18.77 8.51 -2.52
C SER A 15 19.97 7.57 -2.54
N LEU A 16 19.76 6.37 -3.06
CA LEU A 16 20.83 5.42 -3.34
C LEU A 16 20.86 5.12 -4.82
N PHE A 17 22.07 5.19 -5.36
CA PHE A 17 22.34 5.13 -6.78
C PHE A 17 23.00 3.80 -7.10
N ALA A 18 22.39 3.05 -8.00
CA ALA A 18 23.00 1.91 -8.66
C ALA A 18 22.93 2.19 -10.16
N GLY A 19 24.07 2.48 -10.80
CA GLY A 19 24.13 2.75 -12.23
C GLY A 19 24.23 4.24 -12.58
N GLY A 20 24.93 4.52 -13.68
CA GLY A 20 25.40 5.85 -14.07
C GLY A 20 25.20 6.12 -15.56
N GLY A 21 24.00 6.54 -15.94
CA GLY A 21 23.74 7.26 -17.18
C GLY A 21 23.52 8.75 -16.92
N THR A 22 23.66 9.53 -18.00
CA THR A 22 23.50 10.99 -17.98
C THR A 22 22.10 11.43 -17.60
N ASP A 23 21.08 10.59 -17.82
CA ASP A 23 19.68 10.96 -17.61
C ASP A 23 19.26 10.83 -16.15
N ILE A 24 19.86 9.91 -15.39
CA ILE A 24 19.74 9.87 -13.92
C ILE A 24 20.33 11.16 -13.32
N LEU A 25 21.51 11.59 -13.77
CA LEU A 25 22.18 12.77 -13.25
C LEU A 25 21.38 14.05 -13.51
N LYS A 26 20.82 14.20 -14.72
CA LYS A 26 19.93 15.31 -15.06
C LYS A 26 18.63 15.29 -14.27
N GLY A 27 17.98 14.12 -14.19
CA GLY A 27 16.78 13.91 -13.38
C GLY A 27 17.00 14.24 -11.91
N LEU A 28 18.19 13.90 -11.36
CA LEU A 28 18.59 14.21 -9.99
C LEU A 28 18.88 15.68 -9.76
N GLU A 29 19.57 16.35 -10.68
CA GLU A 29 19.81 17.79 -10.57
C GLU A 29 18.48 18.57 -10.59
N LYS A 30 17.50 18.06 -11.35
CA LYS A 30 16.14 18.60 -11.42
C LYS A 30 15.35 18.31 -10.13
N ALA A 31 15.38 17.08 -9.63
CA ALA A 31 14.70 16.70 -8.38
C ALA A 31 15.30 17.37 -7.13
N ALA A 32 16.63 17.59 -7.10
CA ALA A 32 17.30 18.29 -6.01
C ALA A 32 16.91 19.78 -5.90
N LYS A 33 16.42 20.39 -6.99
CA LYS A 33 15.87 21.76 -6.97
C LYS A 33 14.49 21.84 -6.30
N GLU A 34 13.77 20.72 -6.24
CA GLU A 34 12.39 20.61 -5.72
C GLU A 34 12.32 20.12 -4.26
N LEU A 35 13.46 19.75 -3.66
CA LEU A 35 13.48 19.39 -2.24
C LEU A 35 12.96 20.58 -1.40
N PRO A 36 12.03 20.35 -0.46
CA PRO A 36 11.46 21.44 0.33
C PRO A 36 12.57 22.16 1.10
N ARG A 37 12.52 23.49 1.08
CA ARG A 37 13.28 24.38 1.97
C ARG A 37 12.79 24.22 3.41
N SER A 38 12.91 23.03 3.98
CA SER A 38 12.66 22.80 5.40
C SER A 38 13.88 23.28 6.16
N GLY A 39 13.69 23.98 7.28
CA GLY A 39 14.71 24.72 8.05
C GLY A 39 15.80 23.87 8.72
N ALA A 40 16.37 22.90 8.02
CA ALA A 40 17.61 22.25 8.36
C ALA A 40 18.78 23.17 7.98
N ASN A 41 19.75 23.28 8.88
CA ASN A 41 21.05 23.94 8.69
C ASN A 41 21.49 24.05 7.21
N PHE A 42 21.51 25.29 6.70
CA PHE A 42 22.01 25.68 5.37
C PHE A 42 23.32 24.97 4.92
N PRO A 43 24.28 24.62 5.81
CA PRO A 43 25.46 23.85 5.42
C PRO A 43 25.19 22.44 4.87
N ALA A 44 24.17 21.74 5.39
CA ALA A 44 23.91 20.34 5.03
C ALA A 44 23.22 20.22 3.67
N GLU A 45 22.29 21.14 3.35
CA GLU A 45 21.61 21.21 2.06
C GLU A 45 22.58 21.61 0.94
N ALA A 46 23.42 22.62 1.19
CA ALA A 46 24.47 23.02 0.24
C ALA A 46 25.49 21.90 0.01
N SER A 47 25.90 21.18 1.07
CA SER A 47 26.80 20.03 0.95
C SER A 47 26.16 18.84 0.21
N ALA A 48 24.87 18.58 0.44
CA ALA A 48 24.13 17.55 -0.29
C ALA A 48 24.03 17.88 -1.79
N LYS A 49 23.73 19.14 -2.12
CA LYS A 49 23.67 19.63 -3.51
C LYS A 49 25.02 19.49 -4.22
N LEU A 50 26.10 19.89 -3.56
CA LEU A 50 27.47 19.73 -4.09
C LEU A 50 27.82 18.25 -4.29
N THR A 51 27.39 17.38 -3.36
CA THR A 51 27.62 15.92 -3.49
C THR A 51 26.89 15.36 -4.70
N VAL A 52 25.61 15.71 -4.91
CA VAL A 52 24.84 15.30 -6.10
C VAL A 52 25.49 15.82 -7.38
N GLN A 53 25.92 17.08 -7.40
CA GLN A 53 26.60 17.69 -8.56
C GLN A 53 27.98 17.07 -8.85
N SER A 54 28.61 16.44 -7.85
CA SER A 54 29.89 15.74 -8.01
C SER A 54 29.73 14.29 -8.52
N LEU A 55 28.50 13.78 -8.61
CA LEU A 55 28.25 12.44 -9.13
C LEU A 55 28.58 12.40 -10.62
N PHE A 56 29.34 11.39 -11.02
CA PHE A 56 29.65 11.11 -12.42
C PHE A 56 29.33 9.66 -12.74
N ALA A 57 28.95 9.42 -13.99
CA ALA A 57 28.68 8.11 -14.52
C ALA A 57 29.97 7.28 -14.64
N GLY A 58 30.02 6.10 -14.00
CA GLY A 58 31.12 5.15 -14.15
C GLY A 58 30.88 3.84 -13.41
N GLY A 59 31.15 2.71 -14.05
CA GLY A 59 31.00 1.37 -13.48
C GLY A 59 29.76 0.60 -13.99
N GLY A 60 29.26 -0.34 -13.18
CA GLY A 60 28.03 -1.10 -13.44
C GLY A 60 26.97 -0.89 -12.35
N THR A 61 25.85 -1.59 -12.44
CA THR A 61 24.69 -1.45 -11.56
C THR A 61 24.65 -2.58 -10.53
N ASP A 62 24.68 -2.22 -9.24
CA ASP A 62 24.59 -3.16 -8.10
C ASP A 62 23.52 -2.64 -7.13
N ILE A 63 22.28 -3.05 -7.38
CA ILE A 63 21.09 -2.62 -6.64
C ILE A 63 21.17 -3.12 -5.20
N LEU A 64 21.59 -4.37 -4.98
CA LEU A 64 21.68 -4.93 -3.63
C LEU A 64 22.64 -4.12 -2.76
N LYS A 65 23.87 -3.85 -3.21
CA LYS A 65 24.82 -3.07 -2.39
C LYS A 65 24.29 -1.68 -2.08
N GLY A 66 23.59 -1.06 -3.03
CA GLY A 66 22.86 0.18 -2.81
C GLY A 66 21.87 0.04 -1.66
N LEU A 67 21.00 -0.96 -1.71
CA LEU A 67 19.98 -1.19 -0.68
C LEU A 67 20.57 -1.61 0.68
N GLU A 68 21.65 -2.39 0.72
CA GLU A 68 22.38 -2.70 1.96
C GLU A 68 22.94 -1.44 2.62
N LYS A 69 23.42 -0.50 1.81
CA LYS A 69 23.87 0.80 2.31
C LYS A 69 22.68 1.62 2.83
N ALA A 70 21.52 1.61 2.17
CA ALA A 70 20.28 2.18 2.72
C ALA A 70 19.97 1.66 4.10
N ALA A 71 19.94 0.33 4.22
CA ALA A 71 19.61 -0.36 5.47
C ALA A 71 20.54 0.10 6.59
N LYS A 72 21.85 0.07 6.34
CA LYS A 72 22.86 0.52 7.32
C LYS A 72 22.64 1.97 7.73
N VAL A 73 22.33 2.86 6.78
CA VAL A 73 22.15 4.26 7.11
C VAL A 73 20.85 4.46 7.89
N LEU A 74 19.75 3.80 7.51
CA LEU A 74 18.48 3.84 8.23
C LEU A 74 18.61 3.32 9.67
N ASP A 75 19.39 2.25 9.86
CA ASP A 75 19.68 1.63 11.16
C ASP A 75 20.61 2.49 12.02
N SER A 76 21.59 3.16 11.41
CA SER A 76 22.60 3.97 12.11
C SER A 76 22.11 5.37 12.49
N ARG A 77 20.84 5.71 12.24
CA ARG A 77 20.30 7.03 12.57
C ARG A 77 20.22 7.23 14.08
N ARG A 78 20.82 8.32 14.55
CA ARG A 78 20.70 8.79 15.95
C ARG A 78 19.26 9.11 16.34
N HIS A 79 18.47 9.61 15.39
CA HIS A 79 17.05 9.86 15.55
C HIS A 79 16.28 9.07 14.50
N LYS A 80 15.41 8.16 14.93
CA LYS A 80 14.51 7.44 14.04
C LYS A 80 13.34 8.36 13.74
N ASN A 81 13.27 8.84 12.50
CA ASN A 81 12.12 9.63 12.09
C ASN A 81 10.88 8.76 12.11
N VAL A 82 9.76 9.42 12.42
CA VAL A 82 8.41 8.88 12.35
C VAL A 82 8.20 8.34 10.93
N VAL A 83 8.40 9.17 9.89
CA VAL A 83 8.32 8.77 8.47
C VAL A 83 9.71 8.62 7.86
N ALA A 84 9.96 7.52 7.16
CA ALA A 84 11.20 7.29 6.41
C ALA A 84 10.90 6.47 5.15
N GLY A 85 11.51 6.85 4.02
CA GLY A 85 11.40 6.12 2.75
C GLY A 85 12.76 6.08 2.06
N VAL A 86 12.98 5.06 1.23
CA VAL A 86 14.15 4.95 0.36
C VAL A 86 13.70 5.23 -1.07
N ILE A 87 14.47 6.03 -1.79
CA ILE A 87 14.27 6.25 -3.23
C ILE A 87 15.42 5.55 -3.95
N LEU A 88 15.08 4.55 -4.77
CA LEU A 88 16.00 3.83 -5.63
C LEU A 88 15.82 4.28 -7.07
N LEU A 89 16.91 4.67 -7.72
CA LEU A 89 16.92 5.07 -9.13
C LEU A 89 17.83 4.11 -9.91
N SER A 90 17.37 3.65 -11.07
CA SER A 90 18.16 2.81 -11.96
C SER A 90 17.79 3.05 -13.42
N ASP A 91 18.79 3.10 -14.28
CA ASP A 91 18.68 3.18 -15.75
C ASP A 91 19.26 1.93 -16.43
N GLY A 92 19.76 0.99 -15.62
CA GLY A 92 20.38 -0.25 -16.09
C GLY A 92 19.86 -1.46 -15.33
N GLN A 93 20.18 -2.63 -15.87
CA GLN A 93 19.94 -3.92 -15.22
C GLN A 93 21.01 -4.18 -14.16
N ASP A 94 20.64 -4.87 -13.08
CA ASP A 94 21.62 -5.26 -12.06
C ASP A 94 22.59 -6.31 -12.62
N ASN A 95 23.87 -5.97 -12.66
CA ASN A 95 24.93 -6.78 -13.27
C ASN A 95 25.25 -8.05 -12.46
N TYR A 96 24.68 -8.23 -11.27
CA TYR A 96 24.99 -9.29 -10.31
C TYR A 96 23.81 -10.23 -10.04
N LEU A 97 22.70 -10.09 -10.78
CA LEU A 97 21.49 -10.90 -10.66
C LEU A 97 21.57 -12.32 -11.25
N TRP A 98 22.62 -12.67 -11.98
CA TRP A 98 22.76 -13.92 -12.77
C TRP A 98 22.59 -15.25 -12.00
N ARG A 99 22.49 -15.22 -10.65
CA ARG A 99 22.19 -16.39 -9.79
C ARG A 99 21.17 -16.12 -8.68
N ARG A 100 20.51 -14.96 -8.71
CA ARG A 100 19.68 -14.47 -7.60
C ARG A 100 18.24 -14.28 -8.04
N SER A 101 17.31 -14.52 -7.12
CA SER A 101 15.93 -14.08 -7.30
C SER A 101 15.88 -12.56 -7.14
N TYR A 102 14.93 -11.87 -7.79
CA TYR A 102 14.68 -10.45 -7.51
C TYR A 102 14.40 -10.18 -6.02
N ARG A 103 13.92 -11.19 -5.28
CA ARG A 103 13.74 -11.12 -3.82
C ARG A 103 15.05 -10.95 -3.05
N ASP A 104 16.17 -11.40 -3.61
CA ASP A 104 17.50 -11.34 -2.98
C ASP A 104 18.17 -9.97 -3.21
N LEU A 105 17.57 -9.09 -4.02
CA LEU A 105 17.99 -7.69 -4.13
C LEU A 105 17.65 -6.88 -2.88
N VAL A 106 16.60 -7.27 -2.15
CA VAL A 106 16.15 -6.54 -0.97
C VAL A 106 16.79 -7.15 0.29
N PRO A 107 17.63 -6.40 1.03
CA PRO A 107 18.15 -6.85 2.31
C PRO A 107 17.02 -7.25 3.26
N THR A 108 17.21 -8.31 4.03
CA THR A 108 16.18 -8.82 4.96
C THR A 108 15.70 -7.79 5.96
N SER A 109 16.55 -6.83 6.34
CA SER A 109 16.22 -5.71 7.22
C SER A 109 15.31 -4.65 6.61
N LEU A 110 15.19 -4.60 5.28
CA LEU A 110 14.29 -3.69 4.56
C LEU A 110 13.04 -4.40 4.01
N ARG A 111 13.00 -5.72 4.07
CA ARG A 111 11.82 -6.49 3.69
C ARG A 111 10.75 -6.28 4.74
N ASN A 112 9.51 -6.12 4.29
CA ASN A 112 8.36 -6.13 5.19
C ASN A 112 8.26 -7.51 5.86
N SER A 113 8.90 -7.69 7.02
CA SER A 113 8.85 -8.94 7.78
C SER A 113 7.47 -9.08 8.42
N ASN A 114 6.86 -10.25 8.26
CA ASN A 114 5.51 -10.54 8.73
C ASN A 114 5.41 -10.76 10.25
N ASN A 115 6.54 -10.81 10.97
CA ASN A 115 6.55 -11.28 12.36
C ASN A 115 6.93 -10.21 13.41
N ASP A 116 7.61 -9.12 13.04
CA ASP A 116 8.32 -8.30 14.04
C ASP A 116 7.72 -6.91 14.30
N GLY A 117 6.59 -6.55 13.67
CA GLY A 117 5.93 -5.25 13.88
C GLY A 117 6.79 -4.02 13.52
N ARG A 118 7.99 -4.23 12.97
CA ARG A 118 8.84 -3.17 12.43
C ARG A 118 8.36 -2.82 11.03
N SER A 119 7.65 -1.70 10.91
CA SER A 119 7.45 -1.05 9.61
C SER A 119 8.83 -0.62 9.08
N THR A 120 9.29 -1.29 8.03
CA THR A 120 10.52 -0.91 7.31
C THR A 120 10.19 0.21 6.34
N ALA A 121 11.13 1.13 6.13
CA ALA A 121 10.95 2.25 5.21
C ALA A 121 10.61 1.74 3.79
N PRO A 122 9.48 2.14 3.17
CA PRO A 122 9.14 1.72 1.82
C PRO A 122 10.23 2.14 0.82
N ILE A 123 10.49 1.28 -0.16
CA ILE A 123 11.43 1.57 -1.26
C ILE A 123 10.63 1.96 -2.49
N HIS A 124 10.68 3.24 -2.86
CA HIS A 124 10.12 3.74 -4.11
C HIS A 124 11.18 3.67 -5.20
N THR A 125 10.88 2.95 -6.28
CA THR A 125 11.85 2.64 -7.34
C THR A 125 11.47 3.38 -8.63
N PHE A 126 12.42 4.09 -9.23
CA PHE A 126 12.22 4.81 -10.50
C PHE A 126 13.18 4.28 -11.57
N GLY A 127 12.60 3.67 -12.60
CA GLY A 127 13.33 3.14 -13.76
C GLY A 127 13.42 4.17 -14.86
N PHE A 128 14.62 4.42 -15.40
CA PHE A 128 14.86 5.41 -16.44
C PHE A 128 15.26 4.75 -17.77
N GLY A 129 14.67 5.20 -18.87
CA GLY A 129 15.01 4.70 -20.20
C GLY A 129 14.57 3.25 -20.42
N THR A 130 14.98 2.61 -21.51
CA THR A 130 14.55 1.23 -21.82
C THR A 130 15.49 0.15 -21.27
N ASP A 131 16.61 0.57 -20.69
CA ASP A 131 17.74 -0.31 -20.36
C ASP A 131 17.70 -0.80 -18.90
N HIS A 132 16.79 -0.27 -18.07
CA HIS A 132 16.57 -0.76 -16.73
C HIS A 132 15.82 -2.10 -16.72
N ASP A 133 15.90 -2.82 -15.61
CA ASP A 133 15.10 -4.03 -15.38
C ASP A 133 13.79 -3.69 -14.64
N PRO A 134 12.65 -3.52 -15.34
CA PRO A 134 11.39 -3.17 -14.71
C PRO A 134 10.88 -4.26 -13.77
N ALA A 135 11.21 -5.53 -14.02
CA ALA A 135 10.76 -6.65 -13.19
C ALA A 135 11.50 -6.66 -11.85
N ALA A 136 12.82 -6.44 -11.87
CA ALA A 136 13.62 -6.28 -10.65
C ALA A 136 13.15 -5.10 -9.80
N MET A 137 12.95 -3.93 -10.42
CA MET A 137 12.53 -2.72 -9.71
C MET A 137 11.12 -2.85 -9.13
N HIS A 138 10.17 -3.41 -9.89
CA HIS A 138 8.83 -3.67 -9.40
C HIS A 138 8.84 -4.63 -8.20
N ALA A 139 9.61 -5.72 -8.28
CA ALA A 139 9.74 -6.68 -7.19
C ALA A 139 10.33 -6.03 -5.91
N VAL A 140 11.32 -5.16 -6.04
CA VAL A 140 11.90 -4.41 -4.90
C VAL A 140 10.85 -3.52 -4.24
N ALA A 141 10.10 -2.74 -5.02
CA ALA A 141 9.05 -1.87 -4.51
C ALA A 141 7.94 -2.68 -3.82
N GLU A 142 7.48 -3.76 -4.45
CA GLU A 142 6.42 -4.61 -3.93
C GLU A 142 6.80 -5.25 -2.59
N LEU A 143 8.02 -5.79 -2.46
CA LEU A 143 8.51 -6.44 -1.25
C LEU A 143 8.62 -5.52 -0.03
N THR A 144 8.70 -4.22 -0.27
CA THR A 144 8.86 -3.19 0.77
C THR A 144 7.62 -2.32 0.93
N GLY A 145 6.58 -2.53 0.11
CA GLY A 145 5.35 -1.73 0.15
C GLY A 145 5.49 -0.34 -0.48
N GLY A 146 6.57 -0.09 -1.23
CA GLY A 146 6.75 1.13 -2.01
C GLY A 146 6.06 1.09 -3.37
N SER A 147 6.44 2.01 -4.25
CA SER A 147 5.88 2.14 -5.61
C SER A 147 6.96 2.07 -6.67
N TYR A 148 6.63 1.50 -7.83
CA TYR A 148 7.47 1.54 -9.01
C TYR A 148 6.92 2.55 -10.02
N SER A 149 7.79 3.41 -10.53
CA SER A 149 7.47 4.41 -11.55
C SER A 149 8.44 4.27 -12.72
N PHE A 150 7.90 4.14 -13.93
CA PHE A 150 8.69 4.12 -15.14
C PHE A 150 8.79 5.52 -15.73
N ILE A 151 10.01 5.95 -16.05
CA ILE A 151 10.32 7.28 -16.56
C ILE A 151 10.92 7.14 -17.97
N GLU A 152 10.09 7.41 -18.97
CA GLU A 152 10.51 7.47 -20.38
C GLU A 152 11.17 8.80 -20.75
N ASN A 153 10.78 9.90 -20.08
CA ASN A 153 11.19 11.25 -20.43
C ASN A 153 11.50 12.08 -19.17
N GLU A 154 12.57 12.87 -19.23
CA GLU A 154 13.06 13.77 -18.17
C GLU A 154 12.00 14.79 -17.69
N ALA A 155 10.98 15.07 -18.52
CA ALA A 155 9.84 15.90 -18.13
C ALA A 155 9.00 15.27 -17.00
N VAL A 156 8.80 13.95 -17.03
CA VAL A 156 7.92 13.20 -16.11
C VAL A 156 8.61 12.94 -14.75
N VAL A 157 9.94 13.04 -14.71
CA VAL A 157 10.74 12.86 -13.50
C VAL A 157 10.25 13.77 -12.38
N GLN A 158 10.05 15.05 -12.67
CA GLN A 158 9.66 16.02 -11.65
C GLN A 158 8.33 15.65 -11.01
N ASP A 159 7.33 15.33 -11.80
CA ASP A 159 6.00 15.00 -11.29
C ASP A 159 6.04 13.71 -10.45
N ALA A 160 6.74 12.68 -10.93
CA ALA A 160 6.85 11.42 -10.22
C ALA A 160 7.60 11.56 -8.89
N PHE A 161 8.69 12.36 -8.86
CA PHE A 161 9.42 12.65 -7.63
C PHE A 161 8.63 13.54 -6.68
N ALA A 162 8.01 14.60 -7.19
CA ALA A 162 7.18 15.51 -6.40
C ALA A 162 6.01 14.76 -5.78
N GLN A 163 5.39 13.83 -6.51
CA GLN A 163 4.33 12.97 -5.98
C GLN A 163 4.86 12.03 -4.89
N CYS A 164 6.03 11.42 -5.08
CA CYS A 164 6.64 10.53 -4.08
C CYS A 164 7.02 11.30 -2.80
N ILE A 165 7.72 12.42 -2.93
CA ILE A 165 8.10 13.28 -1.80
C ILE A 165 6.85 13.88 -1.15
N GLY A 166 5.90 14.37 -1.94
CA GLY A 166 4.62 14.91 -1.48
C GLY A 166 3.81 13.88 -0.70
N GLY A 167 3.80 12.63 -1.14
CA GLY A 167 3.25 11.50 -0.40
C GLY A 167 3.97 11.33 0.95
N LEU A 168 5.29 11.16 0.94
CA LEU A 168 6.09 10.98 2.17
C LEU A 168 5.92 12.14 3.17
N LEU A 169 5.72 13.37 2.70
CA LEU A 169 5.48 14.54 3.55
C LEU A 169 4.03 14.68 4.03
N SER A 170 3.10 14.02 3.36
CA SER A 170 1.67 14.06 3.67
C SER A 170 1.24 12.95 4.64
N VAL A 171 2.15 12.15 5.20
CA VAL A 171 1.77 11.09 6.16
C VAL A 171 1.27 11.71 7.46
N THR A 172 -0.01 11.50 7.77
CA THR A 172 -0.69 12.03 8.96
C THR A 172 -0.89 10.97 10.04
N ALA A 173 -1.04 9.71 9.65
CA ALA A 173 -1.24 8.60 10.56
C ALA A 173 -0.29 7.44 10.25
N GLN A 174 0.27 6.86 11.31
CA GLN A 174 1.18 5.72 11.23
C GLN A 174 0.71 4.55 12.05
N GLN A 175 1.21 3.36 11.69
CA GLN A 175 0.86 2.12 12.38
C GLN A 175 -0.66 1.98 12.53
N ALA A 176 -1.40 2.46 11.52
CA ALA A 176 -2.84 2.39 11.46
C ALA A 176 -3.24 0.91 11.42
N TRP A 177 -4.07 0.55 12.39
CA TRP A 177 -4.48 -0.81 12.64
C TRP A 177 -5.97 -0.84 12.88
N ILE A 178 -6.68 -1.58 12.03
CA ILE A 178 -8.12 -1.76 12.16
C ILE A 178 -8.38 -3.04 12.95
N ALA A 179 -9.17 -2.93 14.01
CA ALA A 179 -9.69 -4.04 14.78
C ALA A 179 -11.20 -4.16 14.56
N ILE A 180 -11.66 -5.39 14.31
CA ILE A 180 -13.05 -5.74 14.04
C ILE A 180 -13.45 -6.79 15.07
N ALA A 181 -14.52 -6.56 15.81
CA ALA A 181 -15.01 -7.49 16.82
C ALA A 181 -16.51 -7.76 16.64
N CYS A 182 -16.90 -9.03 16.63
CA CYS A 182 -18.30 -9.43 16.57
C CYS A 182 -18.99 -9.21 17.93
N VAL A 183 -20.00 -8.35 17.93
CA VAL A 183 -20.79 -8.02 19.13
C VAL A 183 -21.74 -9.16 19.47
N HIS A 184 -22.52 -9.64 18.49
CA HIS A 184 -23.45 -10.75 18.70
C HIS A 184 -22.71 -12.10 18.78
N PRO A 185 -23.06 -12.99 19.75
CA PRO A 185 -22.31 -14.23 20.02
C PRO A 185 -22.32 -15.24 18.87
N GLU A 186 -23.32 -15.19 18.00
CA GLU A 186 -23.46 -16.09 16.84
C GLU A 186 -23.01 -15.46 15.52
N VAL A 187 -22.62 -14.18 15.50
CA VAL A 187 -22.08 -13.53 14.30
C VAL A 187 -20.63 -13.96 14.10
N ARG A 188 -20.23 -14.20 12.85
CA ARG A 188 -18.87 -14.61 12.49
C ARG A 188 -18.35 -13.82 11.30
N VAL A 189 -17.13 -13.32 11.39
CA VAL A 189 -16.39 -12.82 10.23
C VAL A 189 -15.92 -14.02 9.41
N ARG A 190 -16.42 -14.11 8.18
CA ARG A 190 -16.03 -15.15 7.21
C ARG A 190 -14.71 -14.79 6.52
N ALA A 191 -14.59 -13.55 6.06
CA ALA A 191 -13.42 -13.09 5.32
C ALA A 191 -13.28 -11.58 5.38
N VAL A 192 -12.03 -11.11 5.30
CA VAL A 192 -11.68 -9.72 5.08
C VAL A 192 -10.94 -9.62 3.75
N LYS A 193 -11.46 -8.83 2.81
CA LYS A 193 -10.77 -8.53 1.55
C LYS A 193 -10.01 -7.23 1.75
N SER A 194 -8.74 -7.37 2.11
CA SER A 194 -7.81 -6.27 2.37
C SER A 194 -6.79 -6.03 1.24
N GLY A 195 -6.92 -6.71 0.11
CA GLY A 195 -5.96 -6.59 -1.00
C GLY A 195 -4.54 -6.95 -0.56
N ARG A 196 -3.59 -6.02 -0.75
CA ARG A 196 -2.17 -6.18 -0.35
C ARG A 196 -1.91 -6.01 1.15
N TYR A 197 -2.89 -5.48 1.90
CA TYR A 197 -2.74 -5.20 3.32
C TYR A 197 -2.91 -6.49 4.11
N LYS A 198 -2.06 -6.69 5.12
CA LYS A 198 -2.12 -7.89 5.96
C LYS A 198 -3.42 -7.86 6.74
N SER A 199 -4.19 -8.94 6.65
CA SER A 199 -5.36 -9.12 7.48
C SER A 199 -5.34 -10.48 8.16
N ARG A 200 -6.01 -10.55 9.30
CA ARG A 200 -6.16 -11.78 10.06
C ARG A 200 -7.59 -11.90 10.52
N VAL A 201 -8.16 -13.08 10.36
CA VAL A 201 -9.42 -13.48 11.00
C VAL A 201 -9.05 -14.50 12.07
N LEU A 202 -9.58 -14.36 13.28
CA LEU A 202 -9.37 -15.35 14.34
C LEU A 202 -10.03 -16.68 13.96
N ALA A 203 -9.51 -17.79 14.50
CA ALA A 203 -9.99 -19.14 14.17
C ALA A 203 -11.47 -19.34 14.53
N ASP A 204 -11.95 -18.63 15.56
CA ASP A 204 -13.35 -18.64 15.97
C ASP A 204 -14.24 -17.70 15.14
N GLY A 205 -13.67 -16.93 14.20
CA GLY A 205 -14.36 -15.92 13.40
C GLY A 205 -14.94 -14.76 14.20
N ARG A 206 -14.61 -14.59 15.49
CA ARG A 206 -15.21 -13.56 16.35
C ARG A 206 -14.52 -12.21 16.28
N ALA A 207 -13.29 -12.18 15.77
CA ALA A 207 -12.59 -10.94 15.52
C ALA A 207 -11.75 -11.04 14.25
N ALA A 208 -11.49 -9.89 13.66
CA ALA A 208 -10.57 -9.74 12.56
C ALA A 208 -9.76 -8.46 12.71
N SER A 209 -8.65 -8.36 11.99
CA SER A 209 -7.82 -7.17 11.98
C SER A 209 -7.20 -6.92 10.61
N VAL A 210 -6.86 -5.66 10.35
CA VAL A 210 -6.15 -5.22 9.15
C VAL A 210 -5.01 -4.30 9.54
N ASP A 211 -3.80 -4.64 9.11
CA ASP A 211 -2.62 -3.78 9.19
C ASP A 211 -2.63 -2.82 8.01
N VAL A 212 -2.99 -1.57 8.28
CA VAL A 212 -3.09 -0.52 7.27
C VAL A 212 -1.73 0.17 7.09
N GLY A 213 -0.91 0.25 8.15
CA GLY A 213 0.42 0.87 8.09
C GLY A 213 0.33 2.41 8.11
N GLU A 214 0.79 3.07 7.06
CA GLU A 214 0.80 4.54 6.97
C GLU A 214 -0.39 5.05 6.15
N LEU A 215 -0.99 6.17 6.54
CA LEU A 215 -2.04 6.86 5.81
C LEU A 215 -1.62 8.30 5.52
N TYR A 216 -1.86 8.73 4.28
CA TYR A 216 -1.61 10.11 3.84
C TYR A 216 -2.80 11.02 4.16
N ALA A 217 -2.56 12.32 4.23
CA ALA A 217 -3.59 13.35 4.27
C ALA A 217 -4.56 13.14 3.11
N ASP A 218 -5.85 13.18 3.43
CA ASP A 218 -6.96 12.97 2.49
C ASP A 218 -6.95 11.62 1.73
N GLU A 219 -6.15 10.64 2.18
CA GLU A 219 -6.19 9.28 1.62
C GLU A 219 -7.33 8.47 2.23
N GLU A 220 -8.16 7.89 1.36
CA GLU A 220 -9.17 6.91 1.74
C GLU A 220 -8.74 5.48 1.37
N ARG A 221 -8.87 4.56 2.32
CA ARG A 221 -8.70 3.12 2.08
C ARG A 221 -9.98 2.38 2.43
N ARG A 222 -10.43 1.54 1.50
CA ARG A 222 -11.68 0.78 1.61
C ARG A 222 -11.37 -0.70 1.72
N PHE A 223 -12.06 -1.37 2.63
CA PHE A 223 -11.90 -2.79 2.92
C PHE A 223 -13.29 -3.44 2.95
N LEU A 224 -13.40 -4.65 2.41
CA LEU A 224 -14.66 -5.39 2.45
C LEU A 224 -14.63 -6.49 3.52
N LEU A 225 -15.69 -6.51 4.31
CA LEU A 225 -15.93 -7.50 5.35
C LEU A 225 -17.08 -8.40 4.94
N PHE A 226 -16.85 -9.72 4.95
CA PHE A 226 -17.89 -10.72 4.77
C PHE A 226 -18.25 -11.29 6.13
N VAL A 227 -19.51 -11.13 6.53
CA VAL A 227 -20.03 -11.52 7.85
C VAL A 227 -21.16 -12.53 7.68
N ASP A 228 -21.08 -13.61 8.44
CA ASP A 228 -22.15 -14.59 8.60
C ASP A 228 -23.04 -14.17 9.78
N VAL A 229 -24.31 -13.91 9.46
CA VAL A 229 -25.31 -13.45 10.42
C VAL A 229 -26.31 -14.59 10.66
N PRO A 230 -26.57 -14.97 11.92
CA PRO A 230 -27.49 -16.05 12.24
C PRO A 230 -28.93 -15.70 11.84
N ARG A 231 -29.70 -16.70 11.41
CA ARG A 231 -31.14 -16.54 11.22
C ARG A 231 -31.83 -16.61 12.58
N VAL A 232 -32.48 -15.55 13.00
CA VAL A 232 -33.33 -15.56 14.21
C VAL A 232 -34.63 -16.26 13.84
N VAL A 233 -34.95 -17.32 14.57
CA VAL A 233 -36.20 -18.07 14.44
C VAL A 233 -36.90 -18.02 15.80
N GLY A 234 -38.06 -17.35 15.87
CA GLY A 234 -38.93 -17.40 17.04
C GLY A 234 -38.58 -16.50 18.24
N ALA A 235 -37.88 -15.38 18.04
CA ALA A 235 -37.74 -14.38 19.11
C ALA A 235 -39.10 -13.72 19.40
N ALA A 236 -39.51 -13.72 20.68
CA ALA A 236 -40.67 -13.02 21.17
C ALA A 236 -40.59 -11.54 20.74
N ALA A 237 -41.74 -10.99 20.38
CA ALA A 237 -41.92 -9.75 19.62
C ALA A 237 -41.37 -8.44 20.25
N ASP A 238 -40.62 -8.50 21.35
CA ASP A 238 -40.21 -7.32 22.12
C ASP A 238 -38.70 -7.14 22.34
N GLU A 239 -37.83 -8.13 22.12
CA GLU A 239 -36.38 -7.98 22.37
C GLU A 239 -35.55 -7.92 21.08
N ALA A 240 -35.53 -6.70 20.53
CA ALA A 240 -34.64 -6.15 19.52
C ALA A 240 -34.92 -6.52 18.04
N MET A 241 -35.71 -5.65 17.39
CA MET A 241 -35.81 -5.49 15.92
C MET A 241 -34.46 -5.19 15.24
N THR A 242 -33.37 -5.03 15.99
CA THR A 242 -32.03 -4.70 15.52
C THR A 242 -31.01 -5.63 16.16
N THR A 243 -30.14 -6.23 15.34
CA THR A 243 -29.00 -7.03 15.81
C THR A 243 -27.71 -6.28 15.49
N SER A 244 -26.94 -5.90 16.51
CA SER A 244 -25.58 -5.38 16.34
C SER A 244 -24.64 -6.51 15.93
N LEU A 245 -23.99 -6.35 14.78
CA LEU A 245 -23.14 -7.38 14.17
C LEU A 245 -21.69 -7.23 14.62
N VAL A 246 -21.07 -6.11 14.26
CA VAL A 246 -19.64 -5.87 14.45
C VAL A 246 -19.38 -4.45 14.90
N LYS A 247 -18.38 -4.32 15.76
CA LYS A 247 -17.75 -3.05 16.13
C LYS A 247 -16.40 -2.95 15.43
N VAL A 248 -16.12 -1.80 14.83
CA VAL A 248 -14.87 -1.54 14.14
C VAL A 248 -14.17 -0.37 14.84
N SER A 249 -12.91 -0.55 15.21
CA SER A 249 -12.05 0.55 15.68
C SER A 249 -10.74 0.60 14.89
N CYS A 250 -10.17 1.79 14.80
CA CYS A 250 -8.89 2.05 14.18
C CYS A 250 -7.99 2.71 15.21
N THR A 251 -6.85 2.08 15.49
CA THR A 251 -5.78 2.66 16.30
C THR A 251 -4.66 3.12 15.39
N TYR A 252 -4.15 4.33 15.59
CA TYR A 252 -3.03 4.85 14.82
C TYR A 252 -2.17 5.77 15.68
N LYS A 253 -0.96 6.07 15.22
CA LYS A 253 -0.08 7.07 15.81
C LYS A 253 -0.12 8.33 14.96
N ASP A 254 -0.57 9.43 15.55
CA ASP A 254 -0.58 10.74 14.89
C ASP A 254 0.86 11.26 14.74
N THR A 255 1.23 11.65 13.52
CA THR A 255 2.59 12.15 13.21
C THR A 255 2.86 13.53 13.80
N THR A 256 1.81 14.32 14.04
CA THR A 256 1.88 15.69 14.57
C THR A 256 2.13 15.67 16.08
N THR A 257 1.34 14.88 16.81
CA THR A 257 1.40 14.82 18.28
C THR A 257 2.30 13.70 18.79
N GLY A 258 2.61 12.71 17.95
CA GLY A 258 3.35 11.51 18.33
C GLY A 258 2.58 10.54 19.24
N LYS A 259 1.30 10.83 19.53
CA LYS A 259 0.46 10.05 20.43
C LYS A 259 -0.32 8.98 19.68
N SER A 260 -0.64 7.89 20.37
CA SER A 260 -1.58 6.89 19.90
C SER A 260 -3.00 7.40 20.06
N MET A 261 -3.76 7.33 18.98
CA MET A 261 -5.16 7.70 18.86
C MET A 261 -5.98 6.45 18.59
N GLU A 262 -7.22 6.41 19.08
CA GLU A 262 -8.20 5.38 18.76
C GLU A 262 -9.47 6.05 18.29
N VAL A 263 -10.01 5.56 17.17
CA VAL A 263 -11.27 6.00 16.60
C VAL A 263 -12.15 4.77 16.45
N ALA A 264 -13.34 4.78 17.04
CA ALA A 264 -14.33 3.73 16.86
C ALA A 264 -15.41 4.21 15.89
N ALA A 265 -15.77 3.35 14.94
CA ALA A 265 -16.95 3.55 14.11
C ALA A 265 -18.21 3.15 14.88
N GLU A 266 -19.37 3.56 14.36
CA GLU A 266 -20.65 3.06 14.84
C GLU A 266 -20.78 1.56 14.59
N ASP A 267 -21.53 0.88 15.47
CA ASP A 267 -21.75 -0.56 15.33
C ASP A 267 -22.57 -0.85 14.07
N ALA A 268 -22.11 -1.80 13.26
CA ALA A 268 -22.89 -2.26 12.11
C ALA A 268 -24.10 -3.04 12.61
N VAL A 269 -25.31 -2.58 12.29
CA VAL A 269 -26.58 -3.17 12.74
C VAL A 269 -27.38 -3.72 11.57
N VAL A 270 -28.08 -4.83 11.77
CA VAL A 270 -29.08 -5.34 10.84
C VAL A 270 -30.45 -5.29 11.49
N ARG A 271 -31.41 -4.66 10.80
CA ARG A 271 -32.82 -4.69 11.19
C ARG A 271 -33.45 -6.02 10.80
N ARG A 272 -34.32 -6.55 11.65
CA ARG A 272 -35.06 -7.79 11.45
C ARG A 272 -36.57 -7.53 11.55
N PRO A 273 -37.18 -6.85 10.56
CA PRO A 273 -38.62 -6.61 10.55
C PRO A 273 -39.39 -7.92 10.29
N LEU A 274 -40.65 -7.99 10.76
CA LEU A 274 -41.54 -9.12 10.45
C LEU A 274 -41.91 -9.20 8.96
N GLU A 275 -42.00 -8.05 8.29
CA GLU A 275 -42.20 -7.95 6.85
C GLU A 275 -40.96 -7.31 6.21
N VAL A 276 -40.41 -7.98 5.19
CA VAL A 276 -39.25 -7.46 4.44
C VAL A 276 -39.77 -6.48 3.40
N THR A 277 -39.56 -5.19 3.62
CA THR A 277 -39.56 -4.22 2.53
C THR A 277 -38.31 -4.45 1.69
N VAL A 278 -38.45 -4.50 0.37
CA VAL A 278 -37.29 -4.62 -0.53
C VAL A 278 -36.47 -3.34 -0.38
N GLU A 279 -35.38 -3.41 0.38
CA GLU A 279 -34.37 -2.35 0.44
C GLU A 279 -33.32 -2.62 -0.63
N GLU A 280 -32.97 -1.58 -1.38
CA GLU A 280 -31.90 -1.65 -2.37
C GLU A 280 -30.54 -1.83 -1.65
N PRO A 281 -29.66 -2.69 -2.17
CA PRO A 281 -28.32 -2.86 -1.63
C PRO A 281 -27.54 -1.54 -1.70
N SER A 282 -26.62 -1.35 -0.74
CA SER A 282 -25.73 -0.18 -0.74
C SER A 282 -24.85 -0.18 -1.99
N THR A 283 -24.99 0.87 -2.80
CA THR A 283 -24.21 1.08 -4.03
C THR A 283 -22.71 1.10 -3.76
N GLU A 284 -22.27 1.67 -2.63
CA GLU A 284 -20.86 1.69 -2.24
C GLU A 284 -20.29 0.29 -2.01
N VAL A 285 -21.05 -0.57 -1.32
CA VAL A 285 -20.65 -1.95 -1.05
C VAL A 285 -20.61 -2.76 -2.35
N GLU A 286 -21.56 -2.51 -3.26
CA GLU A 286 -21.57 -3.16 -4.57
C GLU A 286 -20.36 -2.75 -5.41
N VAL A 287 -20.07 -1.45 -5.51
CA VAL A 287 -18.90 -0.93 -6.25
C VAL A 287 -17.61 -1.55 -5.73
N GLU A 288 -17.42 -1.60 -4.41
CA GLU A 288 -16.22 -2.22 -3.84
C GLU A 288 -16.18 -3.72 -4.08
N ARG A 289 -17.33 -4.41 -4.01
CA ARG A 289 -17.40 -5.85 -4.30
C ARG A 289 -17.01 -6.15 -5.74
N PHE A 290 -17.49 -5.34 -6.69
CA PHE A 290 -17.11 -5.42 -8.09
C PHE A 290 -15.61 -5.19 -8.28
N ARG A 291 -15.05 -4.17 -7.62
CA ARG A 291 -13.62 -3.87 -7.68
C ARG A 291 -12.79 -5.05 -7.20
N VAL A 292 -13.13 -5.64 -6.05
CA VAL A 292 -12.39 -6.79 -5.50
C VAL A 292 -12.49 -8.01 -6.41
N GLU A 293 -13.69 -8.31 -6.92
CA GLU A 293 -13.87 -9.44 -7.83
C GLU A 293 -13.09 -9.26 -9.14
N ALA A 294 -13.09 -8.05 -9.71
CA ALA A 294 -12.31 -7.75 -10.91
C ALA A 294 -10.80 -7.93 -10.70
N LEU A 295 -10.28 -7.54 -9.53
CA LEU A 295 -8.88 -7.74 -9.17
C LEU A 295 -8.54 -9.23 -9.02
N GLU A 296 -9.39 -10.01 -8.36
CA GLU A 296 -9.19 -11.46 -8.22
C GLU A 296 -9.20 -12.19 -9.57
N ASP A 297 -10.05 -11.74 -10.49
CA ASP A 297 -10.16 -12.26 -11.84
C ASP A 297 -8.92 -11.96 -12.71
N ILE A 298 -8.20 -10.86 -12.44
CA ILE A 298 -6.93 -10.52 -13.09
C ILE A 298 -5.76 -11.27 -12.44
N ALA A 299 -5.75 -11.38 -11.11
CA ALA A 299 -4.67 -11.99 -10.36
C ALA A 299 -4.58 -13.52 -10.56
N ALA A 300 -5.72 -14.21 -10.66
CA ALA A 300 -5.73 -15.66 -10.79
C ALA A 300 -5.02 -16.19 -12.07
N PRO A 301 -5.26 -15.64 -13.27
CA PRO A 301 -4.49 -15.98 -14.47
C PRO A 301 -3.00 -15.63 -14.36
N GLN A 302 -2.65 -14.48 -13.77
CA GLN A 302 -1.25 -14.06 -13.62
C GLN A 302 -0.46 -15.03 -12.74
N ALA A 303 -1.01 -15.37 -11.57
CA ALA A 303 -0.40 -16.34 -10.66
C ALA A 303 -0.30 -17.74 -11.29
N ALA A 304 -1.27 -18.14 -12.12
CA ALA A 304 -1.22 -19.40 -12.87
C ALA A 304 -0.16 -19.40 -13.97
N ALA A 305 0.02 -18.27 -14.67
CA ALA A 305 1.06 -18.11 -15.68
C ALA A 305 2.46 -18.16 -15.07
N GLU A 306 2.67 -17.53 -13.91
CA GLU A 306 3.93 -17.59 -13.15
C GLU A 306 4.29 -19.02 -12.69
N ARG A 307 3.29 -19.85 -12.40
CA ARG A 307 3.48 -21.28 -12.11
C ARG A 307 3.71 -22.15 -13.35
N GLY A 308 3.71 -21.56 -14.55
CA GLY A 308 3.87 -22.28 -15.81
C GLY A 308 2.65 -23.14 -16.19
N GLU A 309 1.44 -22.79 -15.72
CA GLU A 309 0.24 -23.53 -16.09
C GLU A 309 -0.08 -23.45 -17.59
N THR A 310 -0.70 -24.48 -18.13
CA THR A 310 -1.01 -24.56 -19.56
C THR A 310 -1.99 -23.48 -20.01
N MET A 311 -1.84 -23.03 -21.26
CA MET A 311 -2.71 -22.03 -21.90
C MET A 311 -4.22 -22.38 -21.82
N ARG A 312 -4.55 -23.68 -21.77
CA ARG A 312 -5.93 -24.17 -21.59
C ARG A 312 -6.51 -23.76 -20.22
N ARG A 313 -5.70 -23.84 -19.17
CA ARG A 313 -6.08 -23.49 -17.79
C ARG A 313 -6.23 -21.98 -17.64
N LEU A 314 -5.32 -21.22 -18.24
CA LEU A 314 -5.40 -19.75 -18.35
C LEU A 314 -6.70 -19.30 -19.02
N ARG A 315 -7.06 -19.88 -20.18
CA ARG A 315 -8.36 -19.61 -20.84
C ARG A 315 -9.57 -19.96 -19.95
N GLY A 316 -9.47 -21.00 -19.14
CA GLY A 316 -10.50 -21.38 -18.17
C GLY A 316 -10.78 -20.29 -17.14
N TYR A 317 -9.74 -19.69 -16.56
CA TYR A 317 -9.86 -18.57 -15.62
C TYR A 317 -10.54 -17.36 -16.27
N TRP A 318 -10.10 -16.97 -17.48
CA TRP A 318 -10.72 -15.87 -18.24
C TRP A 318 -12.19 -16.11 -18.57
N THR A 319 -12.55 -17.36 -18.88
CA THR A 319 -13.94 -17.74 -19.19
C THR A 319 -14.82 -17.68 -17.94
N CYS A 320 -14.32 -18.13 -16.79
CA CYS A 320 -15.04 -18.03 -15.51
C CYS A 320 -15.23 -16.58 -15.08
N ALA A 321 -14.18 -15.75 -15.20
CA ALA A 321 -14.23 -14.31 -14.93
C ALA A 321 -15.26 -13.58 -15.82
N ARG A 322 -15.31 -13.95 -17.12
CA ARG A 322 -16.31 -13.40 -18.05
C ARG A 322 -17.73 -13.83 -17.69
N ARG A 323 -17.91 -15.08 -17.26
CA ARG A 323 -19.23 -15.62 -16.87
C ARG A 323 -19.75 -15.00 -15.58
N ARG A 324 -18.89 -14.77 -14.58
CA ARG A 324 -19.27 -14.06 -13.34
C ARG A 324 -19.67 -12.61 -13.62
N ARG A 325 -18.87 -11.88 -14.41
CA ARG A 325 -19.25 -10.52 -14.86
C ARG A 325 -20.55 -10.48 -15.66
N GLY A 326 -20.79 -11.45 -16.55
CA GLY A 326 -22.03 -11.55 -17.31
C GLY A 326 -23.26 -11.89 -16.46
N ALA A 327 -23.13 -12.78 -15.47
CA ALA A 327 -24.21 -13.16 -14.57
C ALA A 327 -24.62 -12.01 -13.63
N ILE A 328 -23.69 -11.11 -13.30
CA ILE A 328 -23.98 -9.99 -12.42
C ILE A 328 -24.60 -8.81 -13.19
N TRP A 329 -24.20 -8.57 -14.45
CA TRP A 329 -24.86 -7.58 -15.32
C TRP A 329 -26.34 -7.92 -15.58
N SER A 330 -26.68 -9.22 -15.60
CA SER A 330 -28.08 -9.69 -15.67
C SER A 330 -28.83 -9.65 -14.33
N ALA A 331 -28.15 -9.39 -13.22
CA ALA A 331 -28.73 -9.40 -11.87
C ALA A 331 -28.98 -7.99 -11.30
N THR A 332 -28.45 -6.92 -11.92
CA THR A 332 -28.80 -5.52 -11.64
C THR A 332 -30.09 -5.13 -12.39
N PRO A 333 -31.23 -4.91 -11.70
CA PRO A 333 -32.40 -4.32 -12.33
C PRO A 333 -32.15 -2.82 -12.47
N GLY A 334 -32.02 -2.31 -13.70
CA GLY A 334 -32.04 -0.86 -13.95
C GLY A 334 -30.99 -0.28 -14.90
N ALA A 335 -30.07 -1.06 -15.47
CA ALA A 335 -29.20 -0.58 -16.55
C ALA A 335 -29.85 -0.84 -17.93
N GLY A 336 -30.97 -0.16 -18.18
CA GLY A 336 -31.72 -0.27 -19.43
C GLY A 336 -32.63 0.92 -19.66
N HIS A 337 -32.05 2.08 -19.96
CA HIS A 337 -32.32 2.88 -21.16
C HIS A 337 -31.47 4.16 -21.18
#